data_AF-A0A2W6NNM8-F1
#
_entry.id   AF-A0A2W6NNM8-F1
#
_cell.length_a   1.000
_cell.length_b   1.000
_cell.length_c   1.000
_cell.angle_alpha   90.00
_cell.angle_beta   90.00
_cell.angle_gamma   90.00
#
_symmetry.space_group_name_H-M   'P 1'
#
loop_
_entity.id
_entity.type
_entity.pdbx_description
1 polymer ?
#
loop_
_entity_poly.entity_id
_entity_poly.type
_entity_poly.pdbx_seq_one_letter_code
_entity_poly.pdbx_strand_id
1 'polypeptide(L)' 'MKRYILMKLVDYNVEEDMQTWKFLTLGAEDPYELNNFMSNGYRIYDNVEQRVIKTNLDLHKWLADNSS' A
#
# COMPACT_ATOMS: atom_id res chain seq x y z
N MET A 1 -2.78 -18.91 3.45
CA MET A 1 -2.89 -17.49 3.08
C MET A 1 -1.59 -16.82 3.51
N LYS A 2 -0.96 -15.99 2.68
CA LYS A 2 0.31 -15.33 3.04
C LYS A 2 0.10 -14.37 4.20
N ARG A 3 1.05 -14.29 5.14
CA ARG A 3 0.97 -13.37 6.27
C ARG A 3 0.99 -11.91 5.82
N TYR A 4 1.91 -11.55 4.93
CA TYR A 4 2.07 -10.19 4.47
C TYR A 4 1.53 -10.03 3.06
N ILE A 5 0.71 -9.00 2.84
CA ILE A 5 0.03 -8.75 1.57
C ILE A 5 0.32 -7.32 1.12
N LEU A 6 0.64 -7.12 -0.15
CA LEU A 6 0.78 -5.79 -0.71
C LEU A 6 -0.57 -5.13 -0.95
N MET A 7 -0.65 -3.85 -0.68
CA MET A 7 -1.78 -3.00 -1.07
C MET A 7 -1.29 -1.82 -1.90
N LYS A 8 -2.12 -1.43 -2.87
CA LYS A 8 -1.90 -0.25 -3.72
C LYS A 8 -2.96 0.80 -3.41
N LEU A 9 -2.58 2.06 -3.32
CA LEU A 9 -3.53 3.16 -3.32
C LEU A 9 -4.19 3.22 -4.70
N VAL A 10 -5.52 3.20 -4.74
CA VAL A 10 -6.30 3.21 -5.99
C VAL A 10 -7.16 4.45 -6.13
N ASP A 11 -7.48 5.11 -5.02
CA ASP A 11 -8.29 6.31 -5.03
C ASP A 11 -8.01 7.15 -3.77
N TYR A 12 -8.27 8.45 -3.87
CA TYR A 12 -8.14 9.42 -2.78
C TYR A 12 -9.25 10.45 -2.88
N ASN A 13 -10.12 10.50 -1.85
CA ASN A 13 -11.11 11.55 -1.71
C ASN A 13 -10.49 12.73 -0.97
N VAL A 14 -10.29 13.84 -1.69
CA VAL A 14 -9.71 15.07 -1.13
C VAL A 14 -10.63 15.74 -0.11
N GLU A 15 -11.95 15.70 -0.33
CA GLU A 15 -12.93 16.38 0.53
C GLU A 15 -13.01 15.74 1.92
N GLU A 16 -12.81 14.41 1.97
CA GLU A 16 -12.93 13.60 3.19
C GLU A 16 -11.56 13.14 3.74
N ASP A 17 -10.44 13.54 3.10
CA ASP A 17 -9.08 13.03 3.40
C ASP A 17 -9.03 11.50 3.49
N MET A 18 -9.74 10.82 2.56
CA MET A 18 -9.95 9.37 2.62
C MET A 18 -9.14 8.64 1.54
N GLN A 19 -8.31 7.69 1.97
CA GLN A 19 -7.50 6.86 1.07
C GLN A 19 -8.14 5.49 0.86
N THR A 20 -8.34 5.09 -0.41
CA THR A 20 -8.85 3.78 -0.77
C THR A 20 -7.71 2.87 -1.24
N TRP A 21 -7.54 1.75 -0.56
CA TRP A 21 -6.44 0.82 -0.82
C TRP A 21 -6.96 -0.55 -1.26
N LYS A 22 -6.36 -1.09 -2.32
CA LYS A 22 -6.70 -2.41 -2.86
C LYS A 22 -5.64 -3.44 -2.48
N PHE A 23 -6.08 -4.58 -1.92
CA PHE A 23 -5.25 -5.75 -1.72
C PHE A 23 -4.85 -6.36 -3.07
N LEU A 24 -3.58 -6.71 -3.21
CA LEU A 24 -3.06 -7.43 -4.37
C LEU A 24 -3.01 -8.93 -4.08
N THR A 25 -2.91 -9.73 -5.13
CA THR A 25 -2.66 -11.17 -5.03
C THR A 25 -1.23 -11.48 -4.55
N LEU A 26 -0.34 -10.49 -4.58
CA LEU A 26 1.05 -10.64 -4.18
C LEU A 26 1.22 -10.52 -2.67
N GLY A 27 1.81 -11.55 -2.06
CA GLY A 27 2.10 -11.60 -0.64
C GLY A 27 3.26 -12.57 -0.34
N ALA A 28 3.79 -12.48 0.88
CA ALA A 28 4.95 -13.23 1.32
C ALA A 28 4.80 -13.69 2.78
N GLU A 29 5.67 -14.61 3.21
CA GLU A 29 5.78 -14.99 4.63
C GLU A 29 6.74 -14.07 5.40
N ASP A 30 7.68 -13.42 4.71
CA ASP A 30 8.58 -12.40 5.26
C ASP A 30 8.29 -11.04 4.59
N PRO A 31 8.08 -9.94 5.36
CA PRO A 31 7.79 -8.65 4.76
C PRO A 31 8.99 -8.08 3.97
N TYR A 32 10.20 -8.55 4.24
CA TYR A 32 11.41 -8.14 3.53
C TYR A 32 11.35 -8.49 2.03
N GLU A 33 10.73 -9.62 1.68
CA GLU A 33 10.52 -10.04 0.28
C GLU A 33 9.70 -9.00 -0.51
N LEU A 34 8.85 -8.24 0.17
CA LEU A 34 8.00 -7.22 -0.42
C LEU A 34 8.68 -5.83 -0.48
N ASN A 35 9.89 -5.68 0.05
CA ASN A 35 10.58 -4.38 0.11
C ASN A 35 10.83 -3.77 -1.28
N ASN A 36 11.02 -4.60 -2.31
CA ASN A 36 11.23 -4.12 -3.68
C ASN A 36 10.01 -3.36 -4.24
N PHE A 37 8.81 -3.61 -3.72
CA PHE A 37 7.60 -2.91 -4.13
C PHE A 37 7.42 -1.58 -3.41
N MET A 38 8.21 -1.31 -2.37
CA MET A 38 8.10 -0.10 -1.58
C MET A 38 8.54 1.15 -2.35
N SER A 39 9.42 1.01 -3.35
CA SER A 39 9.81 2.11 -4.24
C SER A 39 8.64 2.66 -5.07
N ASN A 40 7.56 1.88 -5.22
CA ASN A 40 6.40 2.25 -6.03
C ASN A 40 5.22 2.76 -5.17
N GLY A 41 5.45 3.14 -3.91
CA GLY A 41 4.41 3.70 -3.03
C GLY A 41 3.35 2.69 -2.57
N TYR A 42 3.65 1.39 -2.63
CA TYR A 42 2.79 0.36 -2.04
C TYR A 42 2.86 0.40 -0.51
N ARG A 43 1.97 -0.33 0.14
CA ARG A 43 2.06 -0.62 1.58
C ARG A 43 1.98 -2.12 1.83
N ILE A 44 2.60 -2.56 2.93
CA ILE A 44 2.56 -3.95 3.39
C ILE A 44 1.56 -4.05 4.54
N TYR A 45 0.58 -4.93 4.38
CA TYR A 45 -0.41 -5.28 5.39
C TYR A 45 -0.08 -6.64 6.00
N ASP A 46 -0.02 -6.72 7.33
CA ASP A 46 0.07 -7.97 8.07
C ASP A 46 -1.35 -8.48 8.34
N ASN A 47 -1.69 -9.61 7.71
CA ASN A 47 -3.01 -10.24 7.80
C ASN A 47 -3.24 -10.97 9.14
N VAL A 48 -2.19 -11.27 9.89
CA VAL A 48 -2.29 -11.90 11.22
C VAL A 48 -2.54 -10.83 12.27
N GLU A 49 -1.74 -9.77 12.26
CA GLU A 49 -1.84 -8.65 13.21
C GLU A 49 -2.88 -7.60 12.77
N GLN A 50 -3.48 -7.79 11.59
CA GLN A 50 -4.49 -6.93 10.98
C GLN A 50 -4.12 -5.46 10.87
N ARG A 51 -2.85 -5.16 10.56
CA ARG A 51 -2.33 -3.80 10.51
C ARG A 51 -1.38 -3.54 9.35
N VAL A 52 -1.27 -2.29 8.94
CA VAL A 52 -0.21 -1.84 8.03
C VAL A 52 1.09 -1.77 8.81
N ILE A 53 2.13 -2.43 8.31
CA ILE A 53 3.45 -2.47 8.96
C ILE A 53 4.48 -1.59 8.25
N LYS A 54 4.24 -1.23 6.98
CA LYS A 54 5.14 -0.38 6.20
C LYS A 54 4.40 0.31 5.05
N THR A 55 4.67 1.59 4.84
CA THR A 55 4.29 2.34 3.64
C THR A 55 5.42 3.31 3.31
N ASN A 56 5.73 3.45 2.03
CA ASN A 56 6.65 4.47 1.51
C ASN A 56 5.92 5.41 0.55
N LEU A 57 4.58 5.46 0.63
CA LEU A 57 3.77 6.34 -0.20
C LEU A 57 4.07 7.80 0.14
N ASP A 58 4.52 8.55 -0.86
CA ASP A 58 4.46 10.01 -0.86
C ASP A 58 3.11 10.42 -1.48
N LEU A 59 2.15 10.79 -0.62
CA LEU A 59 0.80 11.13 -1.06
C LEU A 59 0.78 12.38 -1.95
N HIS A 60 1.62 13.38 -1.66
CA HIS A 60 1.68 14.60 -2.48
C HIS A 60 2.16 14.28 -3.89
N LYS A 61 3.21 13.47 -4.01
CA LYS A 61 3.69 13.02 -5.31
C LYS A 61 2.66 12.16 -6.04
N TRP A 62 2.02 11.22 -5.33
CA TRP A 62 1.00 10.37 -5.93
C TRP A 62 -0.17 11.18 -6.48
N LEU A 63 -0.64 12.18 -5.74
CA LEU A 63 -1.71 13.07 -6.19
C LEU A 63 -1.28 13.86 -7.43
N ALA A 64 -0.06 14.41 -7.45
CA ALA A 64 0.48 15.11 -8.62
C ALA A 64 0.56 14.20 -9.86
N ASP A 65 0.98 12.94 -9.70
CA ASP A 65 1.11 11.96 -10.79
C ASP A 65 -0.25 11.48 -11.33
N ASN A 66 -1.34 11.56 -10.55
CA ASN A 66 -2.66 11.01 -10.88
C ASN A 66 -3.76 12.06 -11.09
N SER A 67 -3.46 13.36 -11.00
CA SER A 67 -4.43 14.46 -11.20
C SER A 67 -4.49 14.99 -12.65
N SER A 68 -4.05 14.18 -13.63
CA SER A 68 -4.11 14.51 -15.08
C SER A 68 -5.29 13.86 -15.78
#